data_AF-A0A1N7F5N8-F1
#
_entry.id   AF-A0A1N7F5N8-F1
#
_cell.length_a   1.000
_cell.length_b   1.000
_cell.length_c   1.000
_cell.angle_alpha   90.00
_cell.angle_beta   90.00
_cell.angle_gamma   90.00
#
_symmetry.space_group_name_H-M   'P 1'
#
loop_
_entity.id
_entity.type
_entity.pdbx_description
1 polymer ?
#
loop_
_entity_poly.entity_id
_entity_poly.type
_entity_poly.pdbx_seq_one_letter_code
_entity_poly.pdbx_strand_id
1 'polypeptide(L)'
;MSRLESARTWLRDHPVGVVFLLLVAVPATLAVFSFRQPFPIPGAVLSALEVLFRLFVYAPVAAVRAVLFDPLGLDVLFSIAGLNQTVVLLILLGFYYGLSVVIVRGSRFVRHRLDLERQRRN
;
A
#
# COMPACT_ATOMS: atom_id res chain seq x y z
N MET A 1 -27.83 1.42 -18.27
CA MET A 1 -26.65 2.05 -17.64
C MET A 1 -25.44 1.17 -17.86
N SER A 2 -24.37 1.72 -18.44
CA SER A 2 -23.20 0.93 -18.82
C SER A 2 -22.40 0.48 -17.59
N ARG A 3 -21.78 -0.70 -17.62
CA ARG A 3 -20.90 -1.19 -16.52
C ARG A 3 -19.75 -0.22 -16.22
N LEU A 4 -19.33 0.57 -17.23
CA LEU A 4 -18.32 1.62 -17.08
C LEU A 4 -18.81 2.81 -16.23
N GLU A 5 -20.06 3.24 -16.39
CA GLU A 5 -20.62 4.33 -15.57
C GLU A 5 -20.77 3.91 -14.11
N SER A 6 -21.17 2.65 -13.86
CA SER A 6 -21.24 2.09 -12.51
C SER A 6 -19.86 2.07 -11.85
N ALA A 7 -18.83 1.57 -12.55
CA ALA A 7 -17.46 1.56 -12.04
C ALA A 7 -16.93 2.98 -11.79
N ARG A 8 -17.18 3.93 -12.70
CA ARG A 8 -16.75 5.32 -12.56
C ARG A 8 -17.41 6.01 -11.36
N THR A 9 -18.70 5.75 -11.13
CA THR A 9 -19.44 6.31 -10.00
C THR A 9 -18.91 5.73 -8.69
N TRP A 10 -18.70 4.42 -8.65
CA TRP A 10 -18.10 3.73 -7.51
C TRP A 10 -16.69 4.25 -7.16
N LEU A 11 -15.83 4.47 -8.15
CA LEU A 11 -14.48 5.03 -7.98
C LEU A 11 -14.53 6.45 -7.38
N ARG A 12 -15.54 7.24 -7.73
CA ARG A 12 -15.73 8.60 -7.21
C ARG A 12 -16.19 8.59 -5.75
N ASP A 13 -17.04 7.63 -5.38
CA ASP A 13 -17.62 7.53 -4.05
C ASP A 13 -16.67 6.85 -3.04
N HIS A 14 -15.71 6.06 -3.50
CA HIS A 14 -14.75 5.33 -2.66
C HIS A 14 -13.28 5.74 -2.87
N PRO A 15 -12.92 7.03 -2.70
CA PRO A 15 -11.58 7.53 -3.02
C PRO A 15 -10.46 6.83 -2.23
N VAL A 16 -10.73 6.40 -0.99
CA VAL A 16 -9.78 5.61 -0.19
C VAL A 16 -9.55 4.24 -0.82
N GLY A 17 -10.61 3.57 -1.27
CA GLY A 17 -10.52 2.26 -1.92
C GLY A 17 -9.74 2.34 -3.24
N VAL A 18 -9.90 3.41 -4.01
CA VAL A 18 -9.14 3.63 -5.25
C VAL A 18 -7.66 3.81 -4.96
N VAL A 19 -7.30 4.70 -4.03
CA VAL A 19 -5.90 4.92 -3.65
C VAL A 19 -5.28 3.63 -3.09
N PHE A 20 -6.05 2.89 -2.29
CA PHE A 20 -5.62 1.60 -1.75
C PHE A 20 -5.32 0.58 -2.85
N LEU A 21 -6.23 0.40 -3.82
CA LEU A 21 -6.03 -0.51 -4.93
C LEU A 21 -4.79 -0.13 -5.76
N LEU A 22 -4.57 1.18 -5.99
CA LEU A 22 -3.39 1.66 -6.70
C LEU A 22 -2.09 1.37 -5.93
N LEU A 23 -2.09 1.58 -4.62
CA LEU A 23 -0.92 1.33 -3.77
C LEU A 23 -0.61 -0.16 -3.65
N VAL A 24 -1.62 -1.02 -3.56
CA VAL A 24 -1.44 -2.47 -3.43
C VAL A 24 -1.17 -3.15 -4.78
N ALA A 25 -1.54 -2.53 -5.90
CA ALA A 25 -1.30 -3.10 -7.23
C ALA A 25 0.19 -3.42 -7.47
N VAL A 26 1.10 -2.54 -7.04
CA VAL A 26 2.56 -2.73 -7.21
C VAL A 26 3.07 -3.95 -6.44
N PRO A 27 2.92 -4.05 -5.10
CA PRO A 27 3.35 -5.23 -4.34
C PRO A 27 2.61 -6.51 -4.74
N ALA A 28 1.32 -6.44 -5.11
CA ALA A 28 0.59 -7.61 -5.62
C ALA A 28 1.17 -8.12 -6.94
N THR A 29 1.51 -7.21 -7.86
CA THR A 29 2.14 -7.55 -9.14
C THR A 29 3.52 -8.17 -8.91
N LEU A 30 4.33 -7.58 -8.03
CA LEU A 30 5.63 -8.13 -7.63
C LEU A 30 5.52 -9.55 -7.05
N ALA A 31 4.52 -9.81 -6.20
CA ALA A 31 4.27 -11.13 -5.65
C ALA A 31 3.93 -12.15 -6.76
N VAL A 32 3.01 -11.81 -7.67
CA VAL A 32 2.63 -12.70 -8.79
C VAL A 32 3.82 -13.01 -9.71
N PHE A 33 4.64 -12.00 -10.03
CA PHE A 33 5.87 -12.19 -10.81
C PHE A 33 6.90 -13.06 -10.10
N SER A 34 6.96 -13.04 -8.77
CA SER A 34 7.88 -13.89 -8.01
C SER A 34 7.47 -15.36 -7.99
N PHE A 35 6.16 -15.67 -8.04
CA PHE A 35 5.66 -17.05 -7.98
C PHE A 35 5.55 -17.74 -9.35
N ARG A 36 5.51 -16.98 -10.45
CA ARG A 36 5.27 -17.51 -11.81
C ARG A 36 6.46 -17.33 -12.75
N GLN A 37 7.70 -17.67 -12.35
CA GLN A 37 8.85 -17.58 -13.27
C GLN A 37 9.20 -18.92 -13.92
N PRO A 38 8.72 -19.20 -15.15
CA PRO A 38 9.29 -20.24 -16.01
C PRO A 38 10.44 -19.73 -16.90
N PHE A 39 10.78 -18.44 -16.88
CA PHE A 39 11.81 -17.84 -17.74
C PHE A 39 12.96 -17.21 -16.94
N PRO A 40 14.23 -17.38 -17.39
CA PRO A 40 15.38 -16.76 -16.75
C PRO A 40 15.31 -15.24 -16.92
N ILE A 41 15.16 -14.53 -15.81
CA ILE A 41 15.09 -13.07 -15.78
C ILE A 41 16.52 -12.49 -15.88
N PRO A 42 16.76 -11.46 -16.73
CA PRO A 42 18.05 -10.78 -16.79
C PRO A 42 18.45 -10.20 -15.42
N GLY A 43 19.72 -10.29 -15.04
CA GLY A 43 20.18 -9.88 -13.70
C GLY A 43 19.84 -8.43 -13.30
N ALA A 44 19.81 -7.50 -14.27
CA ALA A 44 19.40 -6.12 -14.03
C ALA A 44 17.91 -5.99 -13.62
N VAL A 45 17.04 -6.83 -14.19
CA VAL A 45 15.62 -6.87 -13.85
C VAL A 45 15.43 -7.48 -12.46
N LEU A 46 16.23 -8.49 -12.11
CA LEU A 46 16.23 -9.09 -10.78
C LEU A 46 16.59 -8.07 -9.68
N SER A 47 17.64 -7.28 -9.92
CA SER A 47 18.07 -6.22 -8.99
C SER A 47 17.01 -5.13 -8.83
N ALA A 48 16.40 -4.68 -9.94
CA ALA A 48 15.29 -3.72 -9.87
C ALA A 48 14.09 -4.28 -9.10
N LEU A 49 13.74 -5.56 -9.32
CA LEU A 49 12.66 -6.23 -8.60
C LEU A 49 12.96 -6.31 -7.10
N GLU A 50 14.20 -6.60 -6.72
CA GLU A 50 14.65 -6.64 -5.33
C GLU A 50 14.51 -5.28 -4.65
N VAL A 51 14.92 -4.20 -5.32
CA VAL A 51 14.75 -2.83 -4.80
C VAL A 51 13.28 -2.50 -4.59
N LEU A 52 12.41 -2.87 -5.54
CA LEU A 52 10.97 -2.68 -5.41
C LEU A 52 10.40 -3.52 -4.27
N PHE A 53 10.82 -4.78 -4.11
CA PHE A 53 10.43 -5.61 -2.96
C PHE A 53 10.88 -4.98 -1.63
N ARG A 54 12.10 -4.45 -1.56
CA ARG A 54 12.61 -3.76 -0.38
C ARG A 54 11.75 -2.55 -0.02
N LEU A 55 11.40 -1.72 -1.00
CA LEU A 55 10.63 -0.49 -0.79
C LEU A 55 9.15 -0.75 -0.49
N PHE A 56 8.51 -1.68 -1.20
CA PHE A 56 7.05 -1.86 -1.15
C PHE A 56 6.61 -3.02 -0.23
N VAL A 57 7.53 -3.88 0.20
CA VAL A 57 7.19 -5.04 1.04
C VAL A 57 7.99 -5.00 2.34
N TYR A 58 9.33 -5.01 2.26
CA TYR A 58 10.15 -5.12 3.47
C TYR A 58 10.12 -3.85 4.33
N ALA A 59 10.31 -2.67 3.75
CA ALA A 59 10.36 -1.43 4.52
C ALA A 59 9.05 -1.11 5.26
N PRO A 60 7.84 -1.25 4.66
CA PRO A 60 6.59 -1.08 5.38
C PRO A 60 6.43 -2.07 6.54
N VAL A 61 6.78 -3.34 6.32
CA VAL A 61 6.69 -4.38 7.36
C VAL A 61 7.67 -4.08 8.49
N ALA A 62 8.92 -3.73 8.17
CA ALA A 62 9.92 -3.37 9.17
C ALA A 62 9.51 -2.13 9.97
N ALA A 63 8.97 -1.11 9.32
CA ALA A 63 8.47 0.09 9.99
C ALA A 63 7.31 -0.23 10.95
N VAL A 64 6.34 -1.03 10.48
CA VAL A 64 5.21 -1.44 11.33
C VAL A 64 5.67 -2.32 12.49
N ARG A 65 6.63 -3.23 12.26
CA ARG A 65 7.20 -4.05 13.33
C ARG A 65 7.87 -3.19 14.40
N ALA A 66 8.82 -2.35 13.98
CA ALA A 66 9.56 -1.46 14.88
C ALA A 66 8.65 -0.53 15.69
N VAL A 67 7.55 -0.07 15.10
CA VAL A 67 6.64 0.90 15.75
C VAL A 67 5.55 0.22 16.59
N LEU A 68 5.03 -0.94 16.16
CA LEU A 68 3.84 -1.55 16.76
C LEU A 68 4.10 -2.89 17.43
N PHE A 69 5.02 -3.72 16.94
CA PHE A 69 5.23 -5.09 17.44
C PHE A 69 6.39 -5.17 18.42
N ASP A 70 7.53 -4.56 18.10
CA ASP A 70 8.73 -4.58 18.94
C ASP A 70 8.44 -4.00 20.35
N PRO A 71 7.73 -2.86 20.50
CA PRO A 71 7.42 -2.32 21.83
C PRO A 71 6.47 -3.19 22.65
N LEU A 72 5.69 -4.04 21.98
CA LEU A 72 4.72 -4.96 22.60
C LEU A 72 5.30 -6.35 22.84
N GLY A 73 6.56 -6.61 22.45
CA GLY A 73 7.20 -7.92 22.56
C GLY A 73 6.54 -9.00 21.67
N LEU A 74 5.84 -8.59 20.61
CA LEU A 74 5.07 -9.49 19.74
C LEU A 74 5.90 -10.10 18.60
N ASP A 75 7.22 -9.96 18.63
CA ASP A 75 8.14 -10.48 17.60
C ASP A 75 8.06 -11.99 17.42
N VAL A 76 7.65 -12.71 18.46
CA VAL A 76 7.44 -14.16 18.43
C VAL A 76 6.43 -14.56 17.35
N LEU A 77 5.45 -13.70 17.01
CA LEU A 77 4.48 -13.98 15.95
C LEU A 77 5.14 -14.17 14.57
N PHE A 78 6.33 -13.61 14.36
CA PHE A 78 7.10 -13.76 13.11
C PHE A 78 7.99 -15.00 13.08
N SER A 79 8.24 -15.65 14.22
CA SER A 79 9.03 -16.88 14.30
C SER A 79 8.24 -18.14 13.97
N ILE A 80 6.90 -18.06 13.93
CA ILE A 80 6.03 -19.21 13.67
C ILE A 80 5.81 -19.36 12.15
N ALA A 81 6.22 -20.51 11.60
CA ALA A 81 6.01 -20.84 10.18
C ALA A 81 4.51 -20.85 9.84
N GLY A 82 4.14 -20.26 8.69
CA GLY A 82 2.74 -20.04 8.29
C GLY A 82 2.12 -18.77 8.88
N LEU A 83 2.23 -18.57 10.20
CA LEU A 83 1.68 -17.39 10.89
C LEU A 83 2.40 -16.11 10.47
N ASN A 84 3.72 -16.18 10.26
CA ASN A 84 4.53 -15.08 9.71
C ASN A 84 3.97 -14.52 8.39
N GLN A 85 3.61 -15.39 7.44
CA GLN A 85 3.07 -14.95 6.14
C GLN A 85 1.73 -14.21 6.30
N THR A 86 0.84 -14.74 7.15
CA THR A 86 -0.46 -14.10 7.43
C THR A 86 -0.27 -12.75 8.11
N VAL A 87 0.61 -12.65 9.11
CA VAL A 87 0.90 -11.41 9.82
C VAL A 87 1.52 -10.37 8.89
N VAL A 88 2.48 -10.76 8.06
CA VAL A 88 3.08 -9.87 7.04
C VAL A 88 2.03 -9.34 6.07
N LEU A 89 1.12 -10.21 5.60
CA LEU A 89 0.04 -9.82 4.70
C LEU A 89 -0.92 -8.82 5.37
N LEU A 90 -1.32 -9.09 6.62
CA LEU A 90 -2.18 -8.19 7.40
C LEU A 90 -1.50 -6.84 7.66
N ILE A 91 -0.20 -6.84 7.96
CA ILE A 91 0.59 -5.61 8.13
C ILE A 91 0.61 -4.79 6.84
N LEU A 92 0.88 -5.41 5.71
CA LEU A 92 0.90 -4.72 4.42
C LEU A 92 -0.49 -4.16 4.08
N LEU A 93 -1.54 -4.95 4.23
CA LEU A 93 -2.92 -4.51 4.01
C LEU A 93 -3.27 -3.32 4.91
N GLY A 94 -3.01 -3.43 6.21
CA GLY A 94 -3.27 -2.37 7.18
C GLY A 94 -2.46 -1.11 6.89
N PHE A 95 -1.17 -1.25 6.58
CA PHE A 95 -0.28 -0.14 6.25
C PHE A 95 -0.77 0.62 5.00
N TYR A 96 -1.02 -0.09 3.90
CA TYR A 96 -1.47 0.56 2.66
C TYR A 96 -2.87 1.14 2.79
N TYR A 97 -3.76 0.51 3.56
CA TYR A 97 -5.07 1.08 3.85
C TYR A 97 -4.96 2.36 4.67
N GLY A 98 -4.17 2.35 5.75
CA GLY A 98 -3.89 3.54 6.56
C GLY A 98 -3.27 4.67 5.73
N LEU A 99 -2.27 4.36 4.90
CA LEU A 99 -1.65 5.32 3.99
C LEU A 99 -2.67 5.92 3.01
N SER A 100 -3.58 5.10 2.49
CA SER A 100 -4.66 5.57 1.62
C SER A 100 -5.60 6.54 2.33
N VAL A 101 -5.96 6.25 3.58
CA VAL A 101 -6.77 7.14 4.41
C VAL A 101 -6.05 8.47 4.65
N VAL A 102 -4.74 8.42 4.97
CA VAL A 102 -3.92 9.62 5.19
C VAL A 102 -3.83 10.47 3.92
N ILE A 103 -3.56 9.87 2.75
CA ILE A 103 -3.49 10.57 1.48
C ILE A 103 -4.84 11.24 1.14
N VAL A 104 -5.95 10.53 1.28
CA VAL A 104 -7.28 11.06 0.95
C VAL A 104 -7.70 12.15 1.94
N ARG A 105 -7.48 11.97 3.24
CA ARG A 105 -7.82 12.99 4.24
C ARG A 105 -6.89 14.20 4.14
N GLY A 106 -5.59 13.97 3.96
CA GLY A 106 -4.59 15.02 3.78
C GLY A 106 -4.85 15.86 2.54
N SER A 107 -5.16 15.24 1.40
CA SER A 107 -5.49 15.98 0.17
C SER A 107 -6.76 16.82 0.31
N ARG A 108 -7.78 16.34 1.03
CA ARG A 108 -8.98 17.14 1.35
C ARG A 108 -8.64 18.32 2.25
N PHE A 109 -7.80 18.11 3.26
CA PHE A 109 -7.35 19.19 4.15
C PHE A 109 -6.56 20.27 3.41
N VAL A 110 -5.62 19.87 2.55
CA VAL A 110 -4.83 20.81 1.73
C VAL A 110 -5.72 21.60 0.79
N ARG A 111 -6.69 20.96 0.11
CA ARG A 111 -7.66 21.66 -0.73
C ARG A 111 -8.47 22.68 0.05
N HIS A 112 -8.98 22.29 1.22
CA HIS A 112 -9.75 23.20 2.06
C HIS A 112 -8.93 24.42 2.51
N ARG A 113 -7.65 24.22 2.86
CA ARG A 113 -6.73 25.33 3.18
C ARG A 113 -6.49 26.26 1.99
N LEU A 114 -6.25 25.71 0.80
CA LEU A 114 -6.03 26.50 -0.41
C LEU A 114 -7.27 27.33 -0.80
N ASP A 115 -8.46 26.78 -0.61
CA ASP A 115 -9.72 27.49 -0.91
C ASP A 115 -9.94 28.66 0.06
N LEU A 116 -9.62 28.48 1.35
CA LEU A 116 -9.68 29.54 2.36
C LEU A 116 -8.66 30.66 2.08
N GLU A 117 -7.46 30.32 1.60
CA GLU A 117 -6.46 31.32 1.22
C GLU A 117 -6.87 32.12 -0.03
N ARG A 118 -7.53 31.49 -1.00
CA ARG A 118 -8.07 32.17 -2.19
C ARG A 118 -9.19 33.15 -1.82
N GLN A 119 -10.07 32.76 -0.91
CA GLN A 119 -11.15 33.65 -0.42
C GLN A 119 -10.64 34.85 0.37
N ARG A 120 -9.46 34.79 0.97
CA ARG A 120 -8.84 35.95 1.66
C ARG A 120 -8.13 36.92 0.72
N ARG A 121 -7.81 36.49 -0.50
CA ARG A 121 -7.10 37.31 -1.51
C ARG A 121 -8.03 38.05 -2.46
N ASN A 122 -9.30 37.66 -2.51
CA ASN A 122 -10.38 38.34 -3.24
C ASN A 122 -11.20 39.18 -2.28
#